data_AF-A0A0R2CEB1-F1
#
_entry.id   AF-A0A0R2CEB1-F1
#
_cell.length_a   1.000
_cell.length_b   1.000
_cell.length_c   1.000
_cell.angle_alpha   90.00
_cell.angle_beta   90.00
_cell.angle_gamma   90.00
#
_symmetry.space_group_name_H-M   'P 1'
#
loop_
_entity.id
_entity.type
_entity.pdbx_description
1 polymer ?
#
loop_
_entity_poly.entity_id
_entity_poly.type
_entity_poly.pdbx_seq_one_letter_code
_entity_poly.pdbx_strand_id
1 'polypeptide(L)'
;MTLTVYYYPATITVNPQTPAGDDPSQVGPQGPGTPVDPDDPDGPKYPAGVDTASLNRTATETVRFINGDTGATVAPSKTATITYHRTASVDVATGTVTYGAWETDNNTFAAVPAATKAGLTPD
;
A
#
# COMPACT_ATOMS: atom_id res chain seq x y z
N MET A 1 -34.82 23.85 -23.03
CA MET A 1 -33.65 22.97 -23.15
C MET A 1 -32.68 23.39 -22.06
N THR A 2 -32.26 22.46 -21.22
CA THR A 2 -31.28 22.72 -20.15
C THR A 2 -30.00 21.97 -20.53
N LEU A 3 -28.88 22.67 -20.52
CA LEU A 3 -27.55 22.06 -20.64
C LEU A 3 -26.93 22.08 -19.25
N THR A 4 -26.64 20.92 -18.70
CA THR A 4 -25.85 20.78 -17.47
C THR A 4 -24.39 20.62 -17.85
N VAL A 5 -23.51 21.36 -17.18
CA VAL A 5 -22.06 21.26 -17.35
C VAL A 5 -21.46 20.96 -15.98
N TYR A 6 -20.76 19.83 -15.88
CA TYR A 6 -20.07 19.42 -14.66
C TYR A 6 -18.64 19.98 -14.64
N TYR A 7 -18.19 20.38 -13.45
CA TYR A 7 -16.83 20.85 -13.21
C TYR A 7 -16.20 19.95 -12.15
N TYR A 8 -14.99 19.48 -12.43
CA TYR A 8 -14.21 18.64 -11.53
C TYR A 8 -12.96 19.39 -11.07
N PRO A 9 -12.37 19.02 -9.92
CA PRO A 9 -11.03 19.43 -9.57
C PRO A 9 -10.05 19.06 -10.70
N ALA A 10 -9.05 19.90 -10.96
CA ALA A 10 -8.00 19.57 -11.94
C ALA A 10 -7.20 18.34 -11.50
N THR A 11 -6.98 18.21 -10.19
CA THR A 11 -6.24 17.12 -9.56
C THR A 11 -6.99 16.57 -8.37
N ILE A 12 -6.98 15.25 -8.21
CA ILE A 12 -7.49 14.54 -7.04
C ILE A 12 -6.35 13.82 -6.35
N THR A 13 -6.30 13.86 -5.04
CA THR A 13 -5.35 13.09 -4.24
C THR A 13 -6.01 11.79 -3.78
N VAL A 14 -5.36 10.66 -4.05
CA VAL A 14 -5.78 9.34 -3.59
C VAL A 14 -4.88 8.92 -2.44
N ASN A 15 -5.48 8.78 -1.26
CA ASN A 15 -4.83 8.29 -0.06
C ASN A 15 -4.77 6.75 -0.06
N PRO A 16 -3.71 6.13 0.47
CA PRO A 16 -3.54 4.67 0.47
C PRO A 16 -4.51 3.93 1.40
N GLN A 17 -5.25 4.67 2.26
CA GLN A 17 -6.13 4.14 3.30
C GLN A 17 -7.49 4.85 3.29
N THR A 18 -8.48 4.22 3.90
CA THR A 18 -9.84 4.75 4.09
C THR A 18 -10.09 4.98 5.60
N PRO A 19 -10.68 6.11 6.03
CA PRO A 19 -11.20 7.22 5.22
C PRO A 19 -10.08 8.17 4.75
N ALA A 20 -10.30 8.84 3.63
CA ALA A 20 -9.35 9.79 3.08
C ALA A 20 -9.55 11.19 3.66
N GLY A 21 -9.38 11.31 4.98
CA GLY A 21 -9.52 12.58 5.67
C GLY A 21 -10.86 13.30 5.42
N ASP A 22 -10.91 14.58 5.77
CA ASP A 22 -12.11 15.43 5.65
C ASP A 22 -12.09 16.33 4.40
N ASP A 23 -11.01 16.32 3.61
CA ASP A 23 -10.84 17.13 2.41
C ASP A 23 -11.50 16.44 1.20
N PRO A 24 -12.50 17.05 0.52
CA PRO A 24 -13.20 16.43 -0.60
C PRO A 24 -12.33 16.23 -1.85
N SER A 25 -11.16 16.89 -1.93
CA SER A 25 -10.16 16.62 -2.98
C SER A 25 -9.30 15.38 -2.67
N GLN A 26 -9.50 14.78 -1.50
CA GLN A 26 -8.86 13.55 -1.06
C GLN A 26 -9.86 12.39 -1.03
N VAL A 27 -9.50 11.27 -1.65
CA VAL A 27 -10.32 10.06 -1.68
C VAL A 27 -9.51 8.85 -1.27
N GLY A 28 -10.20 7.81 -0.80
CA GLY A 28 -9.55 6.52 -0.54
C GLY A 28 -9.19 5.83 -1.85
N PRO A 29 -8.54 4.66 -1.80
CA PRO A 29 -8.14 3.93 -3.00
C PRO A 29 -9.34 3.65 -3.93
N GLN A 30 -9.12 3.81 -5.24
CA GLN A 30 -10.16 3.66 -6.25
C GLN A 30 -9.77 2.58 -7.27
N GLY A 31 -10.76 1.82 -7.71
CA GLY A 31 -10.59 0.88 -8.83
C GLY A 31 -10.50 1.60 -10.18
N PRO A 32 -9.85 1.00 -11.18
CA PRO A 32 -9.84 1.54 -12.53
C PRO A 32 -11.25 1.61 -13.11
N GLY A 33 -11.58 2.72 -13.76
CA GLY A 33 -12.89 2.94 -14.37
C GLY A 33 -13.97 3.42 -13.41
N THR A 34 -13.71 3.51 -12.11
CA THR A 34 -14.64 4.12 -11.16
C THR A 34 -14.87 5.60 -11.54
N PRO A 35 -16.12 6.07 -11.66
CA PRO A 35 -16.41 7.49 -11.89
C PRO A 35 -15.84 8.36 -10.77
N VAL A 36 -15.28 9.50 -11.12
CA VAL A 36 -14.88 10.54 -10.15
C VAL A 36 -16.10 11.07 -9.41
N ASP A 37 -17.23 11.19 -10.11
CA ASP A 37 -18.52 11.59 -9.58
C ASP A 37 -19.54 10.46 -9.83
N PRO A 38 -20.09 9.84 -8.77
CA PRO A 38 -21.11 8.79 -8.92
C PRO A 38 -22.39 9.24 -9.63
N ASP A 39 -22.72 10.53 -9.59
CA ASP A 39 -23.92 11.09 -10.23
C ASP A 39 -23.68 11.42 -11.72
N ASP A 40 -22.42 11.43 -12.17
CA ASP A 40 -22.01 11.52 -13.58
C ASP A 40 -21.15 10.31 -13.99
N PRO A 41 -21.77 9.14 -14.29
CA PRO A 41 -21.04 7.93 -14.64
C PRO A 41 -20.33 8.00 -16.00
N ASP A 42 -20.71 8.94 -16.87
CA ASP A 42 -20.09 9.15 -18.19
C ASP A 42 -18.91 10.13 -18.12
N GLY A 43 -18.78 10.85 -17.00
CA GLY A 43 -17.67 11.75 -16.69
C GLY A 43 -16.30 11.07 -16.51
N PRO A 44 -15.30 11.83 -16.03
CA PRO A 44 -13.95 11.33 -15.77
C PRO A 44 -13.94 10.12 -14.85
N LYS A 45 -13.01 9.21 -15.10
CA LYS A 45 -12.87 7.94 -14.36
C LYS A 45 -11.47 7.80 -13.82
N TYR A 46 -11.34 7.16 -12.66
CA TYR A 46 -10.04 6.84 -12.07
C TYR A 46 -9.24 5.89 -12.97
N PRO A 47 -7.93 6.15 -13.17
CA PRO A 47 -7.05 5.25 -13.90
C PRO A 47 -6.73 4.00 -13.08
N ALA A 48 -6.05 3.02 -13.71
CA ALA A 48 -5.41 1.94 -12.95
C ALA A 48 -4.24 2.49 -12.11
N GLY A 49 -3.88 1.79 -11.04
CA GLY A 49 -2.72 2.13 -10.22
C GLY A 49 -3.00 2.98 -8.98
N VAL A 50 -4.27 3.32 -8.72
CA VAL A 50 -4.68 4.06 -7.50
C VAL A 50 -5.57 3.23 -6.56
N ASP A 51 -5.56 1.90 -6.74
CA ASP A 51 -6.22 0.96 -5.84
C ASP A 51 -5.34 0.61 -4.62
N THR A 52 -5.92 -0.09 -3.65
CA THR A 52 -5.23 -0.44 -2.39
C THR A 52 -3.94 -1.21 -2.64
N ALA A 53 -3.91 -2.13 -3.62
CA ALA A 53 -2.74 -2.95 -3.92
C ALA A 53 -1.62 -2.14 -4.60
N SER A 54 -1.97 -1.09 -5.33
CA SER A 54 -1.00 -0.21 -6.01
C SER A 54 -0.37 0.82 -5.08
N LEU A 55 -1.10 1.18 -4.01
CA LEU A 55 -0.71 2.19 -3.04
C LEU A 55 -0.13 1.61 -1.74
N ASN A 56 -0.15 0.27 -1.56
CA ASN A 56 0.40 -0.42 -0.40
C ASN A 56 1.31 -1.58 -0.79
N ARG A 57 2.38 -1.81 -0.03
CA ARG A 57 3.29 -2.95 -0.19
C ARG A 57 3.78 -3.47 1.16
N THR A 58 4.16 -4.74 1.22
CA THR A 58 4.68 -5.37 2.44
C THR A 58 6.07 -5.93 2.19
N ALA A 59 7.00 -5.63 3.10
CA ALA A 59 8.28 -6.33 3.22
C ALA A 59 8.17 -7.37 4.32
N THR A 60 8.69 -8.57 4.09
CA THR A 60 8.62 -9.69 5.03
C THR A 60 10.01 -10.24 5.31
N GLU A 61 10.38 -10.31 6.59
CA GLU A 61 11.56 -11.01 7.07
C GLU A 61 11.15 -12.35 7.67
N THR A 62 11.86 -13.43 7.33
CA THR A 62 11.68 -14.75 7.95
C THR A 62 13.01 -15.27 8.47
N VAL A 63 13.11 -15.43 9.78
CA VAL A 63 14.26 -16.02 10.47
C VAL A 63 13.98 -17.51 10.68
N ARG A 64 14.80 -18.36 10.06
CA ARG A 64 14.72 -19.82 10.19
C ARG A 64 15.81 -20.32 11.15
N PHE A 65 15.43 -21.18 12.08
CA PHE A 65 16.38 -21.80 13.00
C PHE A 65 16.69 -23.23 12.56
N ILE A 66 17.85 -23.42 11.94
CA ILE A 66 18.27 -24.68 11.32
C ILE A 66 19.58 -25.16 11.98
N ASN A 67 19.71 -26.46 12.20
CA ASN A 67 20.96 -27.08 12.60
C ASN A 67 21.92 -27.12 11.40
N GLY A 68 23.12 -26.54 11.55
CA GLY A 68 24.09 -26.41 10.45
C GLY A 68 24.62 -27.75 9.91
N ASP A 69 24.68 -28.79 10.74
CA ASP A 69 25.23 -30.10 10.34
C ASP A 69 24.19 -31.00 9.65
N THR A 70 22.96 -31.02 10.17
CA THR A 70 21.90 -31.95 9.76
C THR A 70 20.86 -31.32 8.86
N GLY A 71 20.80 -29.98 8.79
CA GLY A 71 19.73 -29.24 8.10
C GLY A 71 18.37 -29.32 8.80
N ALA A 72 18.27 -29.94 9.98
CA ALA A 72 17.01 -30.09 10.69
C ALA A 72 16.56 -28.76 11.34
N THR A 73 15.25 -28.48 11.30
CA THR A 73 14.65 -27.37 12.06
C THR A 73 14.85 -27.58 13.55
N VAL A 74 15.43 -26.59 14.23
CA VAL A 74 15.68 -26.66 15.68
C VAL A 74 14.67 -25.87 16.51
N ALA A 75 14.00 -24.89 15.90
CA ALA A 75 12.91 -24.12 16.49
C ALA A 75 11.97 -23.57 15.38
N PRO A 76 10.72 -23.21 15.71
CA PRO A 76 9.81 -22.56 14.75
C PRO A 76 10.40 -21.29 14.16
N SER A 77 10.18 -21.07 12.87
CA SER A 77 10.61 -19.82 12.21
C SER A 77 9.85 -18.63 12.80
N LYS A 78 10.51 -17.47 12.80
CA LYS A 78 9.89 -16.20 13.18
C LYS A 78 9.75 -15.33 11.94
N THR A 79 8.59 -14.71 11.78
CA THR A 79 8.28 -13.83 10.64
C THR A 79 7.88 -12.46 11.16
N ALA A 80 8.40 -11.41 10.51
CA ALA A 80 8.03 -10.03 10.77
C ALA A 80 7.69 -9.32 9.45
N THR A 81 6.79 -8.35 9.51
CA THR A 81 6.32 -7.61 8.33
C THR A 81 6.40 -6.11 8.56
N ILE A 82 6.81 -5.37 7.54
CA ILE A 82 6.71 -3.91 7.47
C ILE A 82 5.78 -3.55 6.33
N THR A 83 4.78 -2.72 6.60
CA THR A 83 3.86 -2.19 5.59
C THR A 83 4.32 -0.81 5.16
N TYR A 84 4.45 -0.63 3.86
CA TYR A 84 4.71 0.64 3.20
C TYR A 84 3.46 1.10 2.47
N HIS A 85 3.23 2.41 2.46
CA HIS A 85 2.15 3.04 1.74
C HIS A 85 2.64 4.28 0.97
N ARG A 86 1.88 4.75 0.00
CA ARG A 86 2.15 6.02 -0.70
C ARG A 86 0.85 6.66 -1.17
N THR A 87 0.85 7.99 -1.27
CA THR A 87 -0.23 8.73 -1.91
C THR A 87 -0.06 8.77 -3.44
N ALA A 88 -1.15 9.04 -4.15
CA ALA A 88 -1.12 9.34 -5.57
C ALA A 88 -1.91 10.63 -5.88
N SER A 89 -1.48 11.35 -6.91
CA SER A 89 -2.22 12.47 -7.50
C SER A 89 -2.65 12.10 -8.90
N VAL A 90 -3.93 12.28 -9.20
CA VAL A 90 -4.54 12.00 -10.50
C VAL A 90 -4.89 13.33 -11.16
N ASP A 91 -4.33 13.58 -12.33
CA ASP A 91 -4.80 14.63 -13.22
C ASP A 91 -6.11 14.17 -13.89
N VAL A 92 -7.21 14.87 -13.62
CA VAL A 92 -8.57 14.43 -14.00
C VAL A 92 -8.80 14.52 -15.51
N ALA A 93 -8.14 15.45 -16.19
CA ALA A 93 -8.30 15.64 -17.64
C ALA A 93 -7.56 14.58 -18.46
N THR A 94 -6.39 14.15 -17.99
CA THR A 94 -5.50 13.24 -18.72
C THR A 94 -5.47 11.81 -18.15
N GLY A 95 -5.92 11.61 -16.90
CA GLY A 95 -5.78 10.36 -16.18
C GLY A 95 -4.34 10.06 -15.73
N THR A 96 -3.43 11.03 -15.81
CA THR A 96 -2.03 10.84 -15.43
C THR A 96 -1.91 10.67 -13.92
N VAL A 97 -1.19 9.64 -13.49
CA VAL A 97 -0.93 9.36 -12.07
C VAL A 97 0.50 9.75 -11.70
N THR A 98 0.64 10.60 -10.68
CA THR A 98 1.92 10.90 -10.04
C THR A 98 1.92 10.32 -8.63
N TYR A 99 2.96 9.59 -8.26
CA TYR A 99 3.06 8.94 -6.95
C TYR A 99 3.95 9.72 -5.99
N GLY A 100 3.54 9.76 -4.73
CA GLY A 100 4.41 10.18 -3.62
C GLY A 100 5.49 9.15 -3.30
N ALA A 101 6.34 9.50 -2.34
CA ALA A 101 7.32 8.56 -1.78
C ALA A 101 6.62 7.41 -1.04
N TRP A 102 7.30 6.27 -0.93
CA TRP A 102 6.88 5.22 -0.02
C TRP A 102 7.19 5.61 1.42
N GLU A 103 6.21 5.50 2.29
CA GLU A 103 6.26 5.84 3.70
C GLU A 103 5.89 4.61 4.55
N THR A 104 6.38 4.58 5.79
CA THR A 104 6.04 3.56 6.78
C THR A 104 6.24 4.12 8.18
N ASP A 105 5.45 3.66 9.14
CA ASP A 105 5.61 4.04 10.55
C ASP A 105 6.84 3.37 11.19
N ASN A 106 7.32 2.27 10.61
CA ASN A 106 8.51 1.56 11.09
C ASN A 106 9.29 0.96 9.92
N ASN A 107 10.51 1.44 9.69
CA ASN A 107 11.38 0.97 8.62
C ASN A 107 12.44 -0.05 9.09
N THR A 108 12.30 -0.62 10.29
CA THR A 108 13.25 -1.59 10.84
C THR A 108 12.56 -2.86 11.34
N PHE A 109 13.18 -4.02 11.06
CA PHE A 109 12.78 -5.27 11.70
C PHE A 109 13.38 -5.34 13.11
N ALA A 110 12.57 -5.74 14.08
CA ALA A 110 13.04 -5.92 15.45
C ALA A 110 14.05 -7.07 15.52
N ALA A 111 15.09 -6.91 16.35
CA ALA A 111 16.07 -7.96 16.58
C ALA A 111 15.38 -9.25 17.03
N VAL A 112 15.69 -10.36 16.36
CA VAL A 112 15.16 -11.67 16.69
C VAL A 112 16.17 -12.41 17.58
N PRO A 113 15.85 -12.70 18.86
CA PRO A 113 16.73 -13.52 19.69
C PRO A 113 16.90 -14.91 19.08
N ALA A 114 18.15 -15.37 19.04
CA ALA A 114 18.50 -16.70 18.60
C ALA A 114 17.81 -17.76 19.46
N ALA A 115 17.40 -18.86 18.83
CA ALA A 115 16.82 -19.98 19.56
C ALA A 115 17.92 -20.74 20.31
N THR A 116 17.72 -20.97 21.61
CA THR A 116 18.61 -21.80 22.42
C THR A 116 18.20 -23.27 22.29
N LYS A 117 19.12 -24.14 21.85
CA LYS A 117 18.96 -25.59 21.90
C LYS A 117 20.21 -26.22 22.52
N ALA A 118 20.02 -27.10 23.49
CA ALA A 118 21.14 -27.73 24.20
C ALA A 118 22.11 -28.40 23.20
N GLY A 119 23.41 -28.11 23.37
CA GLY A 119 24.47 -28.64 22.51
C GLY A 119 24.64 -27.93 21.17
N LEU A 120 23.87 -26.88 20.87
CA LEU A 120 24.02 -26.09 19.64
C LEU A 120 24.30 -24.61 19.97
N THR A 121 25.16 -23.99 19.17
CA THR A 121 25.48 -22.55 19.24
C THR A 121 25.04 -21.90 17.92
N PRO A 122 24.21 -20.84 17.97
CA PRO A 122 23.90 -20.01 16.81
C PRO A 122 25.17 -19.34 16.24
N ASP A 123 25.18 -19.06 14.94
CA ASP A 123 26.26 -18.37 14.23
C ASP A 123 26.41 -16.89 14.60
#